data_AF-A0A455UAH5-F1
#
_entry.id   AF-A0A455UAH5-F1
#
_cell.length_a   1.000
_cell.length_b   1.000
_cell.length_c   1.000
_cell.angle_alpha   90.00
_cell.angle_beta   90.00
_cell.angle_gamma   90.00
#
_symmetry.space_group_name_H-M   'P 1'
#
loop_
_entity.id
_entity.type
_entity.pdbx_description
1 polymer ?
#
loop_
_entity_poly.entity_id
_entity_poly.type
_entity_poly.pdbx_seq_one_letter_code
_entity_poly.pdbx_strand_id
1 'polypeptide(L)'
;MKCARIRCSSIFAGLYARRGHAHLGASAGVDLEVYRLTLIERFANPQIKDTLARLCAESSDRIPKWLVPVIRQQLAHGGEIERSAAVVASWARYAEGVDEQGEPIEIVDRLKAPLMAIAAENRQRPTAFIENRELFGDLADNTRFVEAYLSALNSLHERGARATLEGLASSKGTV
;
A
#
# COMPACT_ATOMS: atom_id res chain seq x y z
N MET A 1 -18.20 -19.50 13.56
CA MET A 1 -18.35 -19.21 12.11
C MET A 1 -18.77 -17.75 11.95
N LYS A 2 -18.11 -17.03 11.02
CA LYS A 2 -18.41 -15.66 10.52
C LYS A 2 -17.93 -14.47 11.39
N CYS A 3 -16.73 -13.97 11.09
CA CYS A 3 -16.56 -12.58 10.59
C CYS A 3 -15.08 -12.36 10.19
N ALA A 4 -14.70 -12.84 9.00
CA ALA A 4 -13.42 -12.50 8.38
C ALA A 4 -13.48 -11.05 7.87
N ARG A 5 -13.28 -10.07 8.77
CA ARG A 5 -13.08 -8.66 8.39
C ARG A 5 -11.61 -8.46 8.05
N ILE A 6 -11.20 -8.88 6.87
CA ILE A 6 -9.85 -8.61 6.38
C ILE A 6 -10.03 -7.79 5.13
N ARG A 7 -10.11 -6.49 5.39
CA ARG A 7 -10.27 -5.45 4.40
C ARG A 7 -8.91 -5.15 3.77
N CYS A 8 -8.90 -4.77 2.51
CA CYS A 8 -7.76 -4.33 1.71
C CYS A 8 -6.82 -3.32 2.42
N SER A 9 -7.32 -2.63 3.45
CA SER A 9 -6.61 -1.70 4.33
C SER A 9 -5.72 -2.33 5.41
N SER A 10 -5.84 -3.64 5.67
CA SER A 10 -4.89 -4.37 6.54
C SER A 10 -3.47 -4.37 5.97
N ILE A 11 -3.35 -4.12 4.66
CA ILE A 11 -2.07 -3.91 3.97
C ILE A 11 -1.45 -2.60 4.44
N PHE A 12 -2.22 -1.51 4.47
CA PHE A 12 -1.76 -0.22 4.97
C PHE A 12 -1.26 -0.31 6.42
N ALA A 13 -2.00 -0.95 7.33
CA ALA A 13 -1.59 -1.09 8.74
C ALA A 13 -0.42 -2.09 8.94
N GLY A 14 -0.42 -3.21 8.22
CA GLY A 14 0.62 -4.25 8.31
C GLY A 14 1.96 -3.88 7.67
N LEU A 15 1.98 -2.90 6.75
CA LEU A 15 3.19 -2.37 6.12
C LEU A 15 3.74 -1.12 6.81
N TYR A 16 2.88 -0.25 7.35
CA TYR A 16 3.29 0.85 8.24
C TYR A 16 4.11 0.35 9.43
N ALA A 17 3.82 -0.87 9.88
CA ALA A 17 4.52 -1.60 10.91
C ALA A 17 6.00 -1.88 10.66
N ARG A 18 6.48 -1.89 9.40
CA ARG A 18 7.71 -2.64 9.09
C ARG A 18 8.80 -1.94 8.30
N ARG A 19 8.62 -0.71 7.80
CA ARG A 19 9.71 0.16 7.29
C ARG A 19 9.16 1.51 6.86
N GLY A 20 9.29 2.51 7.72
CA GLY A 20 9.55 3.87 7.28
C GLY A 20 10.88 4.25 7.92
N HIS A 21 11.85 4.73 7.14
CA HIS A 21 12.80 5.78 7.52
C HIS A 21 13.96 5.81 6.52
N ALA A 22 13.94 6.85 5.69
CA ALA A 22 15.17 7.46 5.20
C ALA A 22 14.87 8.92 4.87
N HIS A 23 14.50 9.74 5.87
CA HIS A 23 14.66 11.20 5.80
C HIS A 23 14.41 11.98 7.11
N LEU A 24 14.68 11.40 8.28
CA LEU A 24 14.70 12.19 9.51
C LEU A 24 16.14 12.33 9.96
N GLY A 25 16.67 13.55 9.80
CA GLY A 25 17.89 13.97 10.47
C GLY A 25 17.78 13.63 11.95
N ALA A 26 18.87 13.12 12.52
CA ALA A 26 18.96 12.62 13.87
C ALA A 26 18.32 13.59 14.89
N SER A 27 17.08 13.32 15.29
CA SER A 27 16.47 13.93 16.47
C SER A 27 16.68 12.99 17.64
N ALA A 28 17.37 13.52 18.65
CA ALA A 28 17.77 12.88 19.89
C ALA A 28 16.73 11.88 20.48
N GLY A 29 17.22 10.68 20.82
CA GLY A 29 16.74 9.93 21.98
C GLY A 29 15.50 9.05 21.81
N VAL A 30 14.94 8.88 20.61
CA VAL A 30 13.87 7.90 20.39
C VAL A 30 14.46 6.63 19.81
N ASP A 31 14.37 5.54 20.57
CA ASP A 31 14.62 4.20 20.05
C ASP A 31 13.56 3.90 18.97
N LEU A 32 14.00 3.91 17.72
CA LEU A 32 13.15 3.79 16.55
C LEU A 32 12.51 2.40 16.43
N GLU A 33 13.12 1.38 17.03
CA GLU A 33 12.55 0.04 17.10
C GLU A 33 11.39 -0.01 18.09
N VAL A 34 11.54 0.66 19.24
CA VAL A 34 10.47 0.87 20.21
C VAL A 34 9.34 1.70 19.60
N TYR A 35 9.64 2.80 18.89
CA TYR A 35 8.64 3.65 18.24
C TYR A 35 7.82 2.89 17.18
N ARG A 36 8.48 2.04 16.39
CA ARG A 36 7.83 1.15 15.41
C ARG A 36 6.86 0.18 16.08
N LEU A 37 7.29 -0.50 17.15
CA LEU A 37 6.43 -1.43 17.89
C LEU A 37 5.24 -0.70 18.52
N THR A 38 5.46 0.52 19.05
CA THR A 38 4.39 1.36 19.58
C THR A 38 3.39 1.79 18.50
N LEU A 39 3.83 2.05 17.26
CA LEU A 39 2.92 2.35 16.14
C LEU A 39 2.07 1.13 15.75
N ILE A 40 2.67 -0.06 15.68
CA ILE A 40 1.93 -1.32 15.42
C ILE A 40 0.89 -1.55 16.51
N GLU A 41 1.28 -1.41 17.77
CA GLU A 41 0.43 -1.64 18.93
C GLU A 41 -0.72 -0.62 18.99
N ARG A 42 -0.46 0.63 18.60
CA ARG A 42 -1.50 1.67 18.46
C ARG A 42 -2.46 1.36 17.31
N PHE A 43 -1.98 0.97 16.12
CA PHE A 43 -2.86 0.62 15.00
C PHE A 43 -3.58 -0.72 15.19
N ALA A 44 -3.07 -1.61 16.02
CA ALA A 44 -3.71 -2.86 16.42
C ALA A 44 -4.73 -2.69 17.56
N ASN A 45 -4.81 -1.51 18.18
CA ASN A 45 -5.70 -1.25 19.31
C ASN A 45 -7.18 -1.24 18.84
N PRO A 46 -8.01 -2.21 19.27
CA PRO A 46 -9.43 -2.28 18.89
C PRO A 46 -10.27 -1.09 19.39
N GLN A 47 -9.76 -0.33 20.37
CA GLN A 47 -10.42 0.88 20.87
C GLN A 47 -10.18 2.12 20.00
N ILE A 48 -9.15 2.08 19.15
CA ILE A 48 -8.99 3.08 18.09
C ILE A 48 -10.01 2.73 17.00
N LYS A 49 -11.22 3.27 17.16
CA LYS A 49 -12.33 3.22 16.19
C LYS A 49 -12.04 4.06 14.94
N ASP A 50 -10.76 4.14 14.56
CA ASP A 50 -10.34 4.78 13.34
C ASP A 50 -10.81 3.89 12.19
N THR A 51 -11.84 4.35 11.49
CA THR A 51 -12.38 3.57 10.39
C THR A 51 -11.32 3.47 9.32
N LEU A 52 -11.13 2.26 8.77
CA LEU A 52 -10.17 2.03 7.70
C LEU A 52 -10.40 2.98 6.50
N ALA A 53 -11.63 3.46 6.32
CA ALA A 53 -11.99 4.52 5.39
C ALA A 53 -11.26 5.85 5.66
N ARG A 54 -11.10 6.25 6.93
CA ARG A 54 -10.37 7.47 7.32
C ARG A 54 -8.86 7.34 7.09
N LEU A 55 -8.30 6.14 7.21
CA LEU A 55 -6.89 5.89 6.92
C LEU A 55 -6.58 5.92 5.42
N CYS A 56 -7.50 5.43 4.59
CA CYS A 56 -7.36 5.46 3.13
C CYS A 56 -7.75 6.82 2.51
N ALA A 57 -8.37 7.72 3.27
CA ALA A 57 -8.74 9.04 2.79
C ALA A 57 -7.50 9.85 2.35
N GLU A 58 -7.65 10.58 1.25
CA GLU A 58 -6.61 11.46 0.68
C GLU A 58 -5.31 10.72 0.34
N SER A 59 -5.42 9.47 -0.10
CA SER A 59 -4.28 8.64 -0.49
C SER A 59 -3.44 9.31 -1.59
N SER A 60 -4.07 10.05 -2.51
CA SER A 60 -3.37 10.79 -3.58
C SER A 60 -2.46 11.90 -3.08
N ASP A 61 -2.75 12.51 -1.94
CA ASP A 61 -1.91 13.56 -1.37
C ASP A 61 -0.80 13.02 -0.47
N ARG A 62 -0.91 11.75 -0.04
CA ARG A 62 -0.04 11.12 0.97
C ARG A 62 0.95 10.14 0.35
N ILE A 63 0.47 9.17 -0.43
CA ILE A 63 1.28 8.07 -0.97
C ILE A 63 2.41 8.60 -1.87
N PRO A 64 2.16 9.49 -2.84
CA PRO A 64 3.23 10.09 -3.64
C PRO A 64 4.32 10.78 -2.80
N LYS A 65 3.92 11.49 -1.74
CA LYS A 65 4.87 12.26 -0.92
C LYS A 65 5.70 11.38 0.00
N TRP A 66 5.14 10.29 0.53
CA TRP A 66 5.79 9.51 1.58
C TRP A 66 6.39 8.21 1.10
N LEU A 67 5.76 7.53 0.12
CA LEU A 67 6.16 6.19 -0.29
C LEU A 67 7.00 6.18 -1.56
N VAL A 68 6.70 7.03 -2.54
CA VAL A 68 7.45 7.08 -3.82
C VAL A 68 8.94 7.37 -3.60
N PRO A 69 9.37 8.30 -2.73
CA PRO A 69 10.79 8.50 -2.44
C PRO A 69 11.46 7.25 -1.85
N VAL A 70 10.76 6.49 -1.00
CA VAL A 70 11.26 5.25 -0.41
C VAL A 70 11.45 4.16 -1.48
N ILE A 71 10.47 4.00 -2.38
CA ILE A 71 10.58 3.07 -3.51
C ILE A 71 11.80 3.40 -4.36
N ARG A 72 11.98 4.68 -4.72
CA ARG A 72 13.12 5.13 -5.53
C ARG A 72 14.45 4.83 -4.86
N GLN A 73 14.57 5.10 -3.56
CA GLN A 73 15.78 4.80 -2.83
C GLN A 73 16.07 3.30 -2.79
N GLN A 74 15.06 2.46 -2.54
CA GLN A 74 15.23 1.01 -2.51
C GLN A 74 15.61 0.46 -3.89
N LEU A 75 15.02 0.98 -4.97
CA LEU A 75 15.43 0.65 -6.33
C LEU A 75 16.89 1.01 -6.58
N ALA A 76 17.32 2.22 -6.19
CA ALA A 76 18.69 2.69 -6.39
C ALA A 76 19.75 1.86 -5.64
N HIS A 77 19.39 1.29 -4.48
CA HIS A 77 20.30 0.50 -3.64
C HIS A 77 20.09 -1.02 -3.75
N GLY A 78 19.23 -1.48 -4.67
CA GLY A 78 18.89 -2.91 -4.79
C GLY A 78 18.13 -3.48 -3.57
N GLY A 79 17.58 -2.63 -2.72
CA GLY A 79 16.82 -3.02 -1.54
C GLY A 79 15.45 -3.62 -1.85
N GLU A 80 14.78 -4.16 -0.84
CA GLU A 80 13.43 -4.75 -0.91
C GLU A 80 12.37 -3.69 -1.28
N ILE A 81 11.51 -4.00 -2.24
CA ILE A 81 10.48 -3.10 -2.79
C ILE A 81 9.09 -3.73 -2.84
N GLU A 82 9.00 -5.05 -2.66
CA GLU A 82 7.81 -5.88 -2.84
C GLU A 82 6.68 -5.39 -1.93
N ARG A 83 7.04 -5.05 -0.70
CA ARG A 83 6.18 -4.43 0.30
C ARG A 83 5.65 -3.06 -0.13
N SER A 84 6.52 -2.19 -0.60
CA SER A 84 6.12 -0.85 -1.04
C SER A 84 5.26 -0.90 -2.32
N ALA A 85 5.60 -1.78 -3.25
CA ALA A 85 4.80 -2.03 -4.45
C ALA A 85 3.41 -2.57 -4.08
N ALA A 86 3.30 -3.45 -3.07
CA ALA A 86 2.02 -3.96 -2.58
C ALA A 86 1.12 -2.88 -1.97
N VAL A 87 1.68 -1.84 -1.33
CA VAL A 87 0.88 -0.69 -0.87
C VAL A 87 0.29 0.05 -2.07
N VAL A 88 1.08 0.30 -3.12
CA VAL A 88 0.62 0.97 -4.34
C VAL A 88 -0.44 0.12 -5.06
N ALA A 89 -0.23 -1.20 -5.18
CA ALA A 89 -1.19 -2.14 -5.75
C ALA A 89 -2.51 -2.17 -4.95
N SER A 90 -2.43 -2.09 -3.63
CA SER A 90 -3.62 -2.05 -2.77
C SER A 90 -4.41 -0.76 -2.94
N TRP A 91 -3.73 0.36 -3.17
CA TRP A 91 -4.39 1.61 -3.51
C TRP A 91 -5.10 1.52 -4.86
N ALA A 92 -4.45 0.97 -5.89
CA ALA A 92 -5.07 0.73 -7.19
C ALA A 92 -6.31 -0.18 -7.06
N ARG A 93 -6.21 -1.27 -6.28
CA ARG A 93 -7.33 -2.18 -6.01
C ARG A 93 -8.47 -1.52 -5.24
N TYR A 94 -8.15 -0.69 -4.25
CA TYR A 94 -9.12 0.09 -3.47
C TYR A 94 -9.83 1.13 -4.35
N ALA A 95 -9.12 1.74 -5.29
CA ALA A 95 -9.65 2.72 -6.22
C ALA A 95 -10.67 2.13 -7.21
N GLU A 96 -10.80 0.80 -7.32
CA GLU A 96 -11.91 0.15 -8.04
C GLU A 96 -13.27 0.37 -7.35
N GLY A 97 -13.27 0.82 -6.09
CA GLY A 97 -14.50 1.22 -5.39
C GLY A 97 -15.39 0.06 -4.97
N VAL A 98 -14.90 -1.18 -5.01
CA VAL A 98 -15.60 -2.39 -4.56
C VAL A 98 -14.67 -3.23 -3.69
N ASP A 99 -15.23 -3.81 -2.62
CA ASP A 99 -14.47 -4.69 -1.73
C ASP A 99 -14.43 -6.15 -2.23
N GLU A 100 -13.82 -7.01 -1.44
CA GLU A 100 -13.68 -8.44 -1.75
C GLU A 100 -15.00 -9.22 -1.65
N GLN A 101 -16.04 -8.62 -1.08
CA GLN A 101 -17.40 -9.17 -1.00
C GLN A 101 -18.28 -8.62 -2.14
N GLY A 102 -17.77 -7.70 -2.96
CA GLY A 102 -18.52 -7.01 -4.01
C GLY A 102 -19.33 -5.81 -3.50
N GLU A 103 -19.16 -5.43 -2.24
CA GLU A 103 -19.85 -4.28 -1.66
C GLU A 103 -19.15 -2.97 -2.07
N PRO A 104 -19.90 -1.88 -2.30
CA PRO A 104 -19.33 -0.61 -2.68
C PRO A 104 -18.49 -0.01 -1.55
N ILE A 105 -17.36 0.58 -1.93
CA ILE A 105 -16.47 1.33 -1.04
C ILE A 105 -16.64 2.82 -1.32
N GLU A 106 -16.95 3.58 -0.28
CA GLU A 106 -16.87 5.03 -0.36
C GLU A 106 -15.40 5.48 -0.37
N ILE A 107 -14.97 6.01 -1.52
CA ILE A 107 -13.65 6.62 -1.68
C ILE A 107 -13.76 8.11 -1.36
N VAL A 108 -12.87 8.58 -0.47
CA VAL A 108 -12.71 9.98 -0.08
C VAL A 108 -11.32 10.44 -0.52
N ASP A 109 -11.24 11.08 -1.68
CA ASP A 109 -9.98 11.55 -2.26
C ASP A 109 -10.25 12.70 -3.24
N ARG A 110 -9.37 13.72 -3.28
CA ARG A 110 -9.49 14.84 -4.22
C ARG A 110 -9.45 14.38 -5.68
N LEU A 111 -8.68 13.35 -5.98
CA LEU A 111 -8.54 12.75 -7.30
C LEU A 111 -9.41 11.50 -7.48
N LYS A 112 -10.46 11.33 -6.67
CA LYS A 112 -11.36 10.17 -6.73
C LYS A 112 -11.81 9.84 -8.15
N ALA A 113 -12.46 10.79 -8.84
CA ALA A 113 -13.05 10.53 -10.15
C ALA A 113 -12.04 10.03 -11.20
N PRO A 114 -10.91 10.73 -11.46
CA PRO A 114 -9.91 10.23 -12.41
C PRO A 114 -9.24 8.93 -11.96
N LEU A 115 -8.98 8.74 -10.66
CA LEU A 115 -8.36 7.51 -10.17
C LEU A 115 -9.28 6.29 -10.26
N MET A 116 -10.57 6.46 -9.98
CA MET A 116 -11.56 5.39 -10.16
C MET A 116 -11.73 5.03 -11.64
N ALA A 117 -11.71 6.01 -12.54
CA ALA A 117 -11.78 5.76 -13.98
C ALA A 117 -10.61 4.90 -14.46
N ILE A 118 -9.39 5.23 -14.04
CA ILE A 118 -8.19 4.43 -14.35
C ILE A 118 -8.26 3.05 -13.71
N ALA A 119 -8.65 2.98 -12.43
CA ALA A 119 -8.70 1.72 -11.69
C ALA A 119 -9.76 0.75 -12.23
N ALA A 120 -10.85 1.25 -12.83
CA ALA A 120 -11.85 0.42 -13.51
C ALA A 120 -11.24 -0.43 -14.64
N GLU A 121 -10.12 0.02 -15.22
CA GLU A 121 -9.39 -0.70 -16.26
C GLU A 121 -8.30 -1.63 -15.70
N ASN A 122 -8.12 -1.76 -14.37
CA ASN A 122 -7.02 -2.53 -13.78
C ASN A 122 -6.92 -3.98 -14.28
N ARG A 123 -8.03 -4.60 -14.72
CA ARG A 123 -8.01 -5.96 -15.27
C ARG A 123 -7.51 -6.00 -16.72
N GLN A 124 -7.76 -4.96 -17.49
CA GLN A 124 -7.41 -4.87 -18.92
C GLN A 124 -6.06 -4.17 -19.13
N ARG A 125 -5.78 -3.15 -18.32
CA ARG A 125 -4.58 -2.32 -18.33
C ARG A 125 -4.04 -2.14 -16.91
N PRO A 126 -3.47 -3.20 -16.32
CA PRO A 126 -3.08 -3.19 -14.90
C PRO A 126 -2.02 -2.14 -14.57
N THR A 127 -1.22 -1.68 -15.53
CA THR A 127 -0.21 -0.63 -15.33
C THR A 127 -0.75 0.79 -15.38
N ALA A 128 -1.97 1.01 -15.90
CA ALA A 128 -2.50 2.35 -16.16
C ALA A 128 -2.52 3.24 -14.90
N PHE A 129 -2.72 2.64 -13.72
CA PHE A 129 -2.71 3.36 -12.45
C PHE A 129 -1.33 3.94 -12.12
N ILE A 130 -0.28 3.14 -12.28
CA ILE A 130 1.11 3.56 -11.98
C ILE A 130 1.72 4.40 -13.11
N GLU A 131 1.11 4.42 -14.29
CA GLU A 131 1.46 5.32 -15.41
C GLU A 131 1.11 6.79 -15.15
N ASN A 132 0.33 7.10 -14.10
CA ASN A 132 0.05 8.47 -13.70
C ASN A 132 1.34 9.17 -13.21
N ARG A 133 1.97 9.93 -14.11
CA ARG A 133 3.25 10.61 -13.89
C ARG A 133 3.19 11.70 -12.81
N GLU A 134 2.04 12.31 -12.57
CA GLU A 134 1.89 13.30 -11.49
C GLU A 134 2.03 12.65 -10.11
N LEU A 135 1.60 11.40 -9.99
CA LEU A 135 1.62 10.66 -8.71
C LEU A 135 2.88 9.81 -8.54
N PHE A 136 3.39 9.22 -9.61
CA PHE A 136 4.44 8.20 -9.53
C PHE A 136 5.73 8.57 -10.29
N GLY A 137 5.70 9.62 -11.12
CA GLY A 137 6.82 9.98 -12.00
C GLY A 137 7.18 8.84 -12.95
N ASP A 138 8.47 8.53 -13.07
CA ASP A 138 9.01 7.49 -13.95
C ASP A 138 8.90 6.03 -13.42
N LEU A 139 8.19 5.78 -12.29
CA LEU A 139 8.17 4.44 -11.69
C LEU A 139 7.61 3.35 -12.62
N ALA A 140 6.65 3.69 -13.49
CA ALA A 140 6.12 2.77 -14.49
C ALA A 140 7.15 2.31 -15.54
N ASP A 141 8.28 3.00 -15.66
CA ASP A 141 9.36 2.64 -16.59
C ASP A 141 10.38 1.68 -15.95
N ASN A 142 10.31 1.48 -14.62
CA ASN A 142 11.20 0.58 -13.91
C ASN A 142 10.62 -0.85 -13.87
N THR A 143 11.20 -1.75 -14.67
CA THR A 143 10.74 -3.14 -14.80
C THR A 143 10.60 -3.86 -13.46
N ARG A 144 11.57 -3.71 -12.55
CA ARG A 144 11.55 -4.36 -11.24
C ARG A 144 10.37 -3.89 -10.39
N PHE A 145 10.06 -2.60 -10.41
CA PHE A 145 8.90 -2.05 -9.73
C PHE A 145 7.59 -2.54 -10.36
N VAL A 146 7.50 -2.50 -11.69
CA VAL A 146 6.30 -2.95 -12.42
C VAL A 146 6.00 -4.41 -12.12
N GLU A 147 6.99 -5.29 -12.15
CA GLU A 147 6.83 -6.72 -11.82
C GLU A 147 6.32 -6.94 -10.39
N ALA A 148 6.93 -6.26 -9.41
CA ALA A 148 6.51 -6.34 -8.01
C ALA A 148 5.07 -5.81 -7.80
N TYR A 149 4.72 -4.72 -8.47
CA TYR A 149 3.39 -4.14 -8.44
C TYR A 149 2.34 -5.07 -9.05
N LEU A 150 2.60 -5.60 -10.25
CA LEU A 150 1.68 -6.52 -10.94
C LEU A 150 1.48 -7.81 -10.16
N SER A 151 2.55 -8.38 -9.59
CA SER A 151 2.48 -9.56 -8.73
C SER A 151 1.54 -9.32 -7.54
N ALA A 152 1.68 -8.18 -6.87
CA ALA A 152 0.81 -7.80 -5.75
C ALA A 152 -0.64 -7.55 -6.21
N LEU A 153 -0.86 -6.81 -7.30
CA LEU A 153 -2.20 -6.51 -7.82
C LEU A 153 -2.95 -7.79 -8.22
N ASN A 154 -2.29 -8.69 -8.95
CA ASN A 154 -2.88 -9.98 -9.32
C ASN A 154 -3.23 -10.81 -8.09
N SER A 155 -2.32 -10.89 -7.11
CA SER A 155 -2.59 -11.57 -5.84
C SER A 155 -3.80 -10.98 -5.10
N LEU A 156 -4.01 -9.67 -5.15
CA LEU A 156 -5.17 -9.00 -4.54
C LEU A 156 -6.47 -9.35 -5.25
N HIS A 157 -6.47 -9.43 -6.58
CA HIS A 157 -7.64 -9.83 -7.35
C HIS A 157 -7.99 -11.31 -7.16
N GLU A 158 -6.99 -12.19 -7.06
CA GLU A 158 -7.20 -13.64 -7.04
C GLU A 158 -7.38 -14.21 -5.63
N ARG A 159 -6.62 -13.71 -4.66
CA ARG A 159 -6.49 -14.31 -3.32
C ARG A 159 -6.95 -13.40 -2.19
N GLY A 160 -7.23 -12.13 -2.50
CA GLY A 160 -7.59 -11.11 -1.53
C GLY A 160 -6.42 -10.63 -0.68
N ALA A 161 -6.69 -9.62 0.14
CA ALA A 161 -5.70 -8.87 0.89
C ALA A 161 -5.04 -9.70 2.00
N ARG A 162 -5.80 -10.58 2.67
CA ARG A 162 -5.26 -11.44 3.73
C ARG A 162 -4.12 -12.31 3.20
N ALA A 163 -4.42 -13.11 2.17
CA ALA A 163 -3.49 -14.07 1.62
C ALA A 163 -2.28 -13.38 1.00
N THR A 164 -2.51 -12.22 0.36
CA THR A 164 -1.44 -11.37 -0.17
C THR A 164 -0.47 -10.93 0.94
N LEU A 165 -0.98 -10.47 2.08
CA LEU A 165 -0.16 -10.10 3.24
C LEU A 165 0.62 -11.27 3.83
N GLU A 166 -0.04 -12.41 4.00
CA GLU A 166 0.59 -13.62 4.54
C GLU A 166 1.73 -14.10 3.63
N GLY A 167 1.54 -14.01 2.31
CA GLY A 167 2.58 -14.28 1.32
C GLY A 167 3.78 -13.34 1.46
N LEU A 168 3.54 -12.03 1.54
CA LEU A 168 4.59 -11.03 1.74
C LEU A 168 5.27 -11.14 3.11
N ALA A 169 4.57 -11.63 4.14
CA ALA A 169 5.16 -11.85 5.47
C ALA A 169 6.08 -13.08 5.48
N SER A 170 5.74 -14.10 4.70
CA SER A 170 6.47 -15.36 4.59
C SER A 170 7.69 -15.27 3.68
N SER A 171 7.70 -14.36 2.71
CA SER A 171 8.82 -14.14 1.77
C SER A 171 10.07 -13.47 2.40
N LYS A 172 10.33 -13.68 3.70
CA LYS A 172 11.49 -13.09 4.39
C LYS A 172 12.78 -13.31 3.58
N GLY A 173 13.43 -12.20 3.27
CA GLY A 173 14.60 -12.05 2.43
C GLY A 173 15.68 -13.11 2.61
N THR A 174 16.07 -13.70 1.49
CA THR A 174 17.41 -14.23 1.28
C THR A 174 18.39 -13.06 1.43
N VAL A 175 19.17 -13.08 2.50
CA VAL A 175 20.50 -12.47 2.53
C VAL A 175 21.48 -13.54 2.09
#